data_AF-A0A5J4WSF9-F1
#
_entry.id   AF-A0A5J4WSF9-F1
#
_cell.length_a   1.000
_cell.length_b   1.000
_cell.length_c   1.000
_cell.angle_alpha   90.00
_cell.angle_beta   90.00
_cell.angle_gamma   90.00
#
_symmetry.space_group_name_H-M   'P 1'
#
loop_
_entity.id
_entity.type
_entity.pdbx_description
1 polymer ?
#
loop_
_entity_poly.entity_id
_entity_poly.type
_entity_poly.pdbx_seq_one_letter_code
_entity_poly.pdbx_strand_id
1 'polypeptide(L)'
;MIPRVLNMINRDQIEALLILPQWCIYKFKQLLPKITSQIDLGPSQLVLDPGPKMKVLELKLPPGNSIVLRVTNSGTVNILIANMNIETWRKRRSDLPLLDDYLQTVIIPITSLIGDRPDIILLNALNQVKNQNQTNKIQQLKSLRIHGSVTLSQFSKMTNVSHSPLIRDFTKGEHLTSSSNPRLKVVWNLDILLQYVTSDSFSSSYDVQLVAIALLVAYTATRMTELCRFKLQDITSSDSGLNLETEIFKGGKIVQETIRLRRHESKCCPVQALNAWLNIRKNIKVELNTQWLDIENKKEAAPSFCSKQLTNFIRRAGIGEHYTGPTIRHAMMTKLRANGAIKAEVNVWTRHSITSDVIDTFYFKPVERDLGEIMANISMFYQTNHQLDSFANPNLVY
;
A
#
# COMPACT_ATOMS: atom_id res chain seq x y z
N MET A 1 -21.34 -39.98 -7.72
CA MET A 1 -21.51 -39.25 -6.44
C MET A 1 -20.17 -38.73 -5.90
N ILE A 2 -19.17 -39.61 -5.71
CA ILE A 2 -17.85 -39.25 -5.11
C ILE A 2 -17.15 -38.06 -5.79
N PRO A 3 -16.98 -37.97 -7.13
CA PRO A 3 -16.30 -36.81 -7.74
C PRO A 3 -17.01 -35.48 -7.51
N ARG A 4 -18.36 -35.47 -7.42
CA ARG A 4 -19.13 -34.25 -7.13
C ARG A 4 -18.88 -33.74 -5.71
N VAL A 5 -18.81 -34.66 -4.74
CA VAL A 5 -18.52 -34.32 -3.33
C VAL A 5 -17.09 -33.82 -3.19
N LEU A 6 -16.12 -34.48 -3.84
CA LEU A 6 -14.72 -34.01 -3.85
C LEU A 6 -14.59 -32.63 -4.50
N ASN A 7 -15.28 -32.39 -5.61
CA ASN A 7 -15.31 -31.06 -6.25
C ASN A 7 -15.95 -30.00 -5.36
N MET A 8 -17.01 -30.34 -4.62
CA MET A 8 -17.65 -29.44 -3.66
C MET A 8 -16.71 -29.08 -2.50
N ILE A 9 -16.04 -30.07 -1.92
CA ILE A 9 -15.03 -29.84 -0.85
C ILE A 9 -13.91 -28.94 -1.37
N ASN A 10 -13.44 -29.17 -2.59
CA ASN A 10 -12.41 -28.35 -3.22
C ASN A 10 -12.91 -26.92 -3.52
N ARG A 11 -14.13 -26.76 -4.03
CA ARG A 11 -14.73 -25.46 -4.36
C ARG A 11 -15.01 -24.63 -3.12
N ASP A 12 -15.60 -25.25 -2.11
CA ASP A 12 -16.14 -24.56 -0.93
C ASP A 12 -15.08 -24.44 0.20
N GLN A 13 -13.87 -24.95 -0.03
CA GLN A 13 -12.70 -24.81 0.87
C GLN A 13 -12.96 -25.31 2.30
N ILE A 14 -13.79 -26.34 2.43
CA ILE A 14 -14.20 -26.87 3.73
C ILE A 14 -13.30 -28.00 4.22
N GLU A 15 -13.16 -28.10 5.53
CA GLU A 15 -12.68 -29.31 6.18
C GLU A 15 -13.80 -30.36 6.19
N ALA A 16 -13.47 -31.59 5.78
CA ALA A 16 -14.47 -32.64 5.66
C ALA A 16 -13.95 -33.98 6.20
N LEU A 17 -14.89 -34.77 6.71
CA LEU A 17 -14.68 -36.16 7.08
C LEU A 17 -15.37 -37.04 6.05
N LEU A 18 -14.59 -37.86 5.36
CA LEU A 18 -15.04 -38.73 4.28
C LEU A 18 -15.00 -40.18 4.74
N ILE A 19 -16.13 -40.89 4.59
CA ILE A 19 -16.20 -42.34 4.79
C ILE A 19 -16.31 -42.99 3.42
N LEU A 20 -15.30 -43.77 3.03
CA LEU A 20 -15.24 -44.38 1.70
C LEU A 20 -14.43 -45.69 1.72
N PRO A 21 -14.64 -46.59 0.74
CA PRO A 21 -13.80 -47.77 0.59
C PRO A 21 -12.35 -47.41 0.30
N GLN A 22 -11.38 -48.15 0.85
CA GLN A 22 -9.95 -47.85 0.70
C GLN A 22 -9.51 -47.74 -0.76
N TRP A 23 -10.08 -48.53 -1.66
CA TRP A 23 -9.75 -48.49 -3.09
C TRP A 23 -10.05 -47.13 -3.76
N CYS A 24 -10.96 -46.34 -3.18
CA CYS A 24 -11.29 -45.00 -3.66
C CYS A 24 -10.13 -44.01 -3.50
N ILE A 25 -9.20 -44.23 -2.55
CA ILE A 25 -7.96 -43.44 -2.45
C ILE A 25 -7.18 -43.54 -3.75
N TYR A 26 -6.95 -44.77 -4.22
CA TYR A 26 -6.13 -45.00 -5.41
C TYR A 26 -6.83 -44.48 -6.66
N LYS A 27 -8.14 -44.73 -6.78
CA LYS A 27 -8.92 -44.32 -7.96
C LYS A 27 -9.07 -42.80 -8.09
N PHE A 28 -9.22 -42.08 -6.97
CA PHE A 28 -9.46 -40.64 -6.96
C PHE A 28 -8.31 -39.84 -6.36
N LYS A 29 -7.10 -40.41 -6.34
CA LYS A 29 -5.90 -39.80 -5.72
C LYS A 29 -5.66 -38.36 -6.14
N GLN A 30 -5.89 -38.04 -7.41
CA GLN A 30 -5.69 -36.69 -7.97
C GLN A 30 -6.77 -35.68 -7.57
N LEU A 31 -7.96 -36.15 -7.16
CA LEU A 31 -9.10 -35.30 -6.78
C LEU A 31 -9.23 -35.14 -5.26
N LEU A 32 -8.53 -35.98 -4.49
CA LEU A 32 -8.57 -35.94 -3.03
C LEU A 32 -7.79 -34.71 -2.52
N PRO A 33 -8.41 -33.88 -1.65
CA PRO A 33 -7.68 -32.84 -0.93
C PRO A 33 -6.61 -33.45 -0.01
N LYS A 34 -5.79 -32.59 0.61
CA LYS A 34 -4.76 -33.05 1.56
C LYS A 34 -5.40 -33.84 2.70
N ILE A 35 -5.02 -35.10 2.82
CA ILE A 35 -5.44 -35.99 3.90
C ILE A 35 -4.64 -35.61 5.15
N THR A 36 -5.33 -35.30 6.25
CA THR A 36 -4.72 -34.93 7.54
C THR A 36 -4.73 -36.09 8.53
N SER A 37 -5.68 -37.00 8.42
CA SER A 37 -5.70 -38.25 9.19
C SER A 37 -6.49 -39.34 8.45
N GLN A 38 -6.13 -40.59 8.70
CA GLN A 38 -6.80 -41.77 8.17
C GLN A 38 -7.02 -42.80 9.28
N ILE A 39 -8.21 -43.38 9.34
CA ILE A 39 -8.58 -44.48 10.25
C ILE A 39 -9.15 -45.62 9.41
N ASP A 40 -8.66 -46.84 9.62
CA ASP A 40 -9.25 -48.04 9.04
C ASP A 40 -10.39 -48.54 9.94
N LEU A 41 -11.59 -48.69 9.36
CA LEU A 41 -12.75 -49.22 10.08
C LEU A 41 -12.85 -50.75 9.94
N GLY A 42 -12.09 -51.36 9.03
CA GLY A 42 -12.16 -52.79 8.73
C GLY A 42 -13.06 -53.12 7.54
N PRO A 43 -13.35 -54.41 7.31
CA PRO A 43 -14.08 -54.88 6.13
C PRO A 43 -15.45 -54.21 5.99
N SER A 44 -15.78 -53.69 4.80
CA SER A 44 -17.02 -52.94 4.56
C SER A 44 -18.28 -53.74 4.89
N GLN A 45 -18.24 -55.07 4.77
CA GLN A 45 -19.35 -55.96 5.11
C GLN A 45 -19.62 -56.06 6.63
N LEU A 46 -18.64 -55.68 7.46
CA LEU A 46 -18.75 -55.71 8.93
C LEU A 46 -19.11 -54.34 9.52
N VAL A 47 -18.92 -53.25 8.76
CA VAL A 47 -19.07 -51.88 9.27
C VAL A 47 -20.14 -51.06 8.58
N LEU A 48 -20.69 -51.54 7.45
CA LEU A 48 -21.77 -50.88 6.74
C LEU A 48 -22.97 -51.82 6.62
N ASP A 49 -24.17 -51.26 6.79
CA ASP A 49 -25.42 -51.96 6.49
C ASP A 49 -25.95 -51.56 5.11
N PRO A 50 -26.50 -52.51 4.31
CA PRO A 50 -27.15 -52.18 3.05
C PRO A 50 -28.36 -51.28 3.29
N GLY A 51 -28.38 -50.11 2.63
CA GLY A 51 -29.52 -49.19 2.70
C GLY A 51 -30.78 -49.75 2.01
N PRO A 52 -31.97 -49.18 2.28
CA PRO A 52 -33.24 -49.67 1.72
C PRO A 52 -33.24 -49.80 0.18
N LYS A 53 -32.67 -48.82 -0.53
CA LYS A 53 -32.54 -48.85 -1.99
C LYS A 53 -31.58 -49.94 -2.49
N MET A 54 -30.53 -50.24 -1.74
CA MET A 54 -29.60 -51.31 -2.12
C MET A 54 -30.26 -52.68 -1.97
N LYS A 55 -31.09 -52.87 -0.94
CA LYS A 55 -31.87 -54.10 -0.76
C LYS A 55 -32.86 -54.32 -1.89
N VAL A 56 -33.60 -53.28 -2.28
CA VAL A 56 -34.59 -53.34 -3.38
C VAL A 56 -33.92 -53.62 -4.73
N LEU A 57 -32.72 -53.10 -4.95
CA LEU A 57 -31.98 -53.25 -6.22
C LEU A 57 -30.94 -54.38 -6.20
N GLU A 58 -30.95 -55.22 -5.16
CA GLU A 58 -30.01 -56.33 -4.95
C GLU A 58 -28.52 -55.94 -5.09
N LEU A 59 -28.18 -54.70 -4.69
CA LEU A 59 -26.83 -54.17 -4.79
C LEU A 59 -25.95 -54.65 -3.63
N LYS A 60 -24.72 -55.05 -3.94
CA LYS A 60 -23.72 -55.46 -2.95
C LYS A 60 -23.02 -54.25 -2.32
N LEU A 61 -22.62 -54.39 -1.05
CA LEU A 61 -21.72 -53.47 -0.39
C LEU A 61 -20.36 -53.42 -1.10
N PRO A 62 -19.66 -52.28 -1.06
CA PRO A 62 -18.36 -52.15 -1.71
C PRO A 62 -17.36 -53.18 -1.15
N PRO A 63 -16.49 -53.75 -2.01
CA PRO A 63 -15.48 -54.70 -1.56
C PRO A 63 -14.34 -54.00 -0.81
N GLY A 64 -13.70 -54.75 0.09
CA GLY A 64 -12.52 -54.30 0.84
C GLY A 64 -12.85 -53.50 2.11
N ASN A 65 -11.81 -52.91 2.71
CA ASN A 65 -11.95 -52.14 3.95
C ASN A 65 -12.58 -50.77 3.71
N SER A 66 -13.40 -50.33 4.66
CA SER A 66 -13.89 -48.96 4.74
C SER A 66 -12.96 -48.13 5.61
N ILE A 67 -12.74 -46.88 5.21
CA ILE A 67 -11.84 -45.97 5.90
C ILE A 67 -12.53 -44.63 6.16
N VAL A 68 -12.07 -43.96 7.20
CA VAL A 68 -12.40 -42.55 7.48
C VAL A 68 -11.19 -41.70 7.14
N LEU A 69 -11.40 -40.69 6.30
CA LEU A 69 -10.40 -39.70 5.94
C LEU A 69 -10.82 -38.33 6.43
N ARG A 70 -9.98 -37.69 7.24
CA ARG A 70 -10.08 -36.25 7.48
C ARG A 70 -9.31 -35.57 6.36
N VAL A 71 -9.97 -34.70 5.62
CA VAL A 71 -9.38 -33.96 4.50
C VAL A 71 -9.52 -32.47 4.72
N THR A 72 -8.44 -31.74 4.41
CA THR A 72 -8.41 -30.28 4.40
C THR A 72 -7.95 -29.81 3.04
N ASN A 73 -8.63 -28.82 2.45
CA ASN A 73 -8.02 -28.12 1.34
C ASN A 73 -6.90 -27.24 1.90
N SER A 74 -5.64 -27.70 1.81
CA SER A 74 -4.51 -26.82 2.12
C SER A 74 -4.34 -25.84 0.96
N GLY A 75 -5.26 -24.88 0.87
CA GLY A 75 -5.12 -23.67 0.09
C GLY A 75 -4.08 -22.75 0.70
N THR A 76 -2.98 -23.26 1.27
CA THR A 76 -2.00 -22.46 2.02
C THR A 76 -1.44 -21.32 1.18
N VAL A 77 -1.19 -21.55 -0.12
CA VAL A 77 -0.70 -20.51 -1.03
C VAL A 77 -1.79 -19.48 -1.37
N ASN A 78 -3.02 -19.92 -1.66
CA ASN A 78 -4.12 -18.99 -1.96
C ASN A 78 -4.57 -18.20 -0.72
N ILE A 79 -4.53 -18.80 0.46
CA ILE A 79 -4.77 -18.14 1.76
C ILE A 79 -3.62 -17.18 2.07
N LEU A 80 -2.35 -17.55 1.82
CA LEU A 80 -1.20 -16.65 1.95
C LEU A 80 -1.32 -15.46 1.00
N ILE A 81 -1.73 -15.67 -0.25
CA ILE A 81 -1.95 -14.61 -1.25
C ILE A 81 -3.15 -13.75 -0.86
N ALA A 82 -4.27 -14.34 -0.47
CA ALA A 82 -5.48 -13.63 -0.04
C ALA A 82 -5.25 -12.80 1.24
N ASN A 83 -4.41 -13.28 2.15
CA ASN A 83 -4.02 -12.56 3.37
C ASN A 83 -2.93 -11.50 3.11
N MET A 84 -2.30 -11.48 1.94
CA MET A 84 -1.32 -10.47 1.57
C MET A 84 -2.00 -9.31 0.83
N ASN A 85 -1.68 -8.08 1.25
CA ASN A 85 -2.01 -6.89 0.45
C ASN A 85 -1.45 -7.06 -0.98
N ILE A 86 -2.28 -6.79 -2.00
CA ILE A 86 -1.94 -6.85 -3.43
C ILE A 86 -0.61 -6.15 -3.76
N GLU A 87 -0.28 -5.03 -3.11
CA GLU A 87 0.99 -4.33 -3.32
C GLU A 87 2.18 -5.04 -2.69
N THR A 88 1.97 -5.73 -1.57
CA THR A 88 3.00 -6.57 -0.95
C THR A 88 3.28 -7.79 -1.83
N TRP A 89 2.23 -8.42 -2.37
CA TRP A 89 2.35 -9.49 -3.34
C TRP A 89 3.06 -9.02 -4.62
N ARG A 90 2.65 -7.89 -5.20
CA ARG A 90 3.23 -7.34 -6.43
C ARG A 90 4.74 -7.11 -6.29
N LYS A 91 5.18 -6.48 -5.20
CA LYS A 91 6.62 -6.28 -4.90
C LYS A 91 7.35 -7.61 -4.75
N ARG A 92 6.86 -8.51 -3.89
CA ARG A 92 7.49 -9.84 -3.73
C ARG A 92 7.61 -10.58 -5.06
N ARG A 93 6.54 -10.59 -5.87
CA ARG A 93 6.52 -11.24 -7.17
C ARG A 93 7.51 -10.61 -8.15
N SER A 94 7.66 -9.27 -8.18
CA SER A 94 8.61 -8.63 -9.10
C SER A 94 10.07 -8.91 -8.77
N ASP A 95 10.35 -9.27 -7.51
CA ASP A 95 11.72 -9.40 -6.99
C ASP A 95 12.18 -10.85 -6.83
N LEU A 96 11.26 -11.81 -6.91
CA LEU A 96 11.54 -13.24 -6.91
C LEU A 96 12.23 -13.81 -8.16
N PRO A 97 12.17 -13.21 -9.37
CA PRO A 97 12.88 -13.74 -10.54
C PRO A 97 14.39 -13.90 -10.31
N LEU A 98 15.02 -13.05 -9.50
CA LEU A 98 16.44 -13.17 -9.17
C LEU A 98 16.75 -14.43 -8.34
N LEU A 99 15.83 -14.83 -7.46
CA LEU A 99 15.97 -16.05 -6.69
C LEU A 99 15.70 -17.28 -7.57
N ASP A 100 14.68 -17.21 -8.44
CA ASP A 100 14.35 -18.28 -9.38
C ASP A 100 15.50 -18.53 -10.37
N ASP A 101 16.09 -17.48 -10.94
CA ASP A 101 17.26 -17.56 -11.83
C ASP A 101 18.44 -18.28 -11.17
N TYR A 102 18.74 -17.96 -9.90
CA TYR A 102 19.77 -18.67 -9.13
C TYR A 102 19.44 -20.15 -8.94
N LEU A 103 18.21 -20.48 -8.55
CA LEU A 103 17.79 -21.86 -8.31
C LEU A 103 17.85 -22.71 -9.58
N GLN A 104 17.47 -22.14 -10.71
CA GLN A 104 17.57 -22.80 -12.01
C GLN A 104 19.03 -22.97 -12.46
N THR A 105 19.85 -21.93 -12.30
CA THR A 105 21.27 -21.96 -12.68
C THR A 105 22.05 -23.03 -11.91
N VAL A 106 21.79 -23.17 -10.60
CA VAL A 106 22.51 -24.11 -9.74
C VAL A 106 21.76 -25.45 -9.59
N ILE A 107 20.63 -25.61 -10.27
CA ILE A 107 19.80 -26.83 -10.27
C ILE A 107 19.43 -27.24 -8.84
N ILE A 108 19.01 -26.27 -8.03
CA ILE A 108 18.55 -26.51 -6.66
C ILE A 108 17.07 -26.85 -6.71
N PRO A 109 16.65 -28.06 -6.28
CA PRO A 109 15.24 -28.40 -6.29
C PRO A 109 14.49 -27.55 -5.26
N ILE A 110 13.28 -27.12 -5.61
CA ILE A 110 12.40 -26.28 -4.76
C ILE A 110 12.18 -26.91 -3.37
N THR A 111 12.22 -28.23 -3.25
CA THR A 111 12.12 -28.94 -1.97
C THR A 111 13.24 -28.56 -0.99
N SER A 112 14.41 -28.14 -1.48
CA SER A 112 15.52 -27.64 -0.66
C SER A 112 15.20 -26.33 0.05
N LEU A 113 14.22 -25.56 -0.47
CA LEU A 113 13.79 -24.30 0.15
C LEU A 113 13.04 -24.52 1.47
N ILE A 114 12.55 -25.75 1.72
CA ILE A 114 11.84 -26.15 2.95
C ILE A 114 12.84 -26.56 4.05
N GLY A 115 14.13 -26.64 3.73
CA GLY A 115 15.19 -27.09 4.63
C GLY A 115 15.48 -26.16 5.81
N ASP A 116 16.42 -26.59 6.67
CA ASP A 116 16.81 -25.87 7.90
C ASP A 116 17.73 -24.67 7.64
N ARG A 117 18.35 -24.57 6.44
CA ARG A 117 19.36 -23.55 6.10
C ARG A 117 19.03 -22.74 4.83
N PRO A 118 17.85 -22.12 4.74
CA PRO A 118 17.48 -21.23 3.62
C PRO A 118 18.37 -19.97 3.55
N ASP A 119 19.02 -19.60 4.64
CA ASP A 119 19.97 -18.49 4.73
C ASP A 119 21.20 -18.71 3.85
N ILE A 120 21.65 -19.96 3.70
CA ILE A 120 22.75 -20.31 2.78
C ILE A 120 22.32 -20.13 1.33
N ILE A 121 21.11 -20.60 0.98
CA ILE A 121 20.55 -20.46 -0.37
C ILE A 121 20.45 -18.97 -0.74
N LEU A 122 19.91 -18.16 0.18
CA LEU A 122 19.80 -16.72 -0.03
C LEU A 122 21.17 -16.05 -0.14
N LEU A 123 22.14 -16.40 0.71
CA LEU A 123 23.48 -15.83 0.66
C LEU A 123 24.15 -16.12 -0.69
N ASN A 124 24.01 -17.34 -1.20
CA ASN A 124 24.59 -17.71 -2.48
C ASN A 124 23.92 -16.98 -3.64
N ALA A 125 22.59 -16.82 -3.61
CA ALA A 125 21.86 -16.02 -4.59
C ALA A 125 22.32 -14.55 -4.56
N LEU A 126 22.51 -13.98 -3.36
CA LEU A 126 23.05 -12.63 -3.17
C LEU A 126 24.48 -12.50 -3.71
N ASN A 127 25.34 -13.49 -3.49
CA ASN A 127 26.69 -13.52 -4.04
C ASN A 127 26.70 -13.63 -5.57
N GLN A 128 25.77 -14.38 -6.17
CA GLN A 128 25.65 -14.45 -7.62
C GLN A 128 25.27 -13.07 -8.20
N VAL A 129 24.24 -12.42 -7.66
CA VAL A 129 23.87 -11.05 -8.07
C VAL A 129 25.02 -10.08 -7.82
N LYS A 130 25.79 -10.27 -6.74
CA LYS A 130 27.00 -9.49 -6.47
C LYS A 130 28.07 -9.69 -7.54
N ASN A 131 28.17 -10.85 -8.17
CA ASN A 131 29.19 -11.11 -9.19
C ASN A 131 28.72 -10.75 -10.61
N GLN A 132 27.46 -10.33 -10.79
CA GLN A 132 26.94 -9.87 -12.07
C GLN A 132 27.32 -8.39 -12.34
N ASN A 133 27.72 -8.10 -13.57
CA ASN A 133 28.01 -6.74 -14.05
C ASN A 133 26.71 -6.04 -14.51
N GLN A 134 25.88 -5.61 -13.57
CA GLN A 134 24.64 -4.86 -13.85
C GLN A 134 24.63 -3.48 -13.17
N THR A 135 24.03 -2.49 -13.84
CA THR A 135 23.97 -1.08 -13.38
C THR A 135 23.07 -0.85 -12.17
N ASN A 136 22.12 -1.74 -11.90
CA ASN A 136 21.14 -1.66 -10.81
C ASN A 136 21.41 -2.65 -9.66
N LYS A 137 22.62 -3.18 -9.58
CA LYS A 137 23.07 -4.22 -8.64
C LYS A 137 22.69 -3.96 -7.17
N ILE A 138 22.93 -2.76 -6.64
CA ILE A 138 22.61 -2.44 -5.23
C ILE A 138 21.10 -2.56 -4.97
N GLN A 139 20.28 -2.10 -5.91
CA GLN A 139 18.83 -2.18 -5.78
C GLN A 139 18.36 -3.64 -5.83
N GLN A 140 18.92 -4.45 -6.73
CA GLN A 140 18.65 -5.88 -6.82
C GLN A 140 19.06 -6.64 -5.55
N LEU A 141 20.26 -6.37 -5.01
CA LEU A 141 20.72 -6.95 -3.74
C LEU A 141 19.79 -6.61 -2.58
N LYS A 142 19.38 -5.33 -2.44
CA LYS A 142 18.40 -4.92 -1.43
C LYS A 142 17.07 -5.64 -1.61
N SER A 143 16.62 -5.76 -2.85
CA SER A 143 15.35 -6.36 -3.20
C SER A 143 15.32 -7.86 -2.91
N LEU A 144 16.31 -8.60 -3.43
CA LEU A 144 16.50 -10.03 -3.20
C LEU A 144 16.66 -10.34 -1.71
N ARG A 145 17.44 -9.52 -0.98
CA ARG A 145 17.56 -9.66 0.47
C ARG A 145 16.19 -9.57 1.15
N ILE A 146 15.41 -8.53 0.87
CA ILE A 146 14.13 -8.29 1.55
C ILE A 146 13.10 -9.35 1.15
N HIS A 147 12.85 -9.49 -0.15
CA HIS A 147 11.77 -10.33 -0.65
C HIS A 147 12.14 -11.81 -0.64
N GLY A 148 13.39 -12.16 -0.96
CA GLY A 148 13.92 -13.52 -0.83
C GLY A 148 13.90 -14.00 0.62
N SER A 149 14.37 -13.19 1.58
CA SER A 149 14.30 -13.58 3.01
C SER A 149 12.89 -13.87 3.46
N VAL A 150 11.93 -13.02 3.10
CA VAL A 150 10.53 -13.18 3.53
C VAL A 150 9.92 -14.42 2.89
N THR A 151 10.11 -14.62 1.58
CA THR A 151 9.59 -15.79 0.88
C THR A 151 10.18 -17.08 1.44
N LEU A 152 11.50 -17.13 1.66
CA LEU A 152 12.15 -18.29 2.25
C LEU A 152 11.70 -18.53 3.70
N SER A 153 11.47 -17.47 4.48
CA SER A 153 10.92 -17.59 5.83
C SER A 153 9.50 -18.15 5.86
N GLN A 154 8.74 -18.03 4.77
CA GLN A 154 7.37 -18.57 4.66
C GLN A 154 7.35 -20.08 4.36
N PHE A 155 8.40 -20.62 3.73
CA PHE A 155 8.44 -22.03 3.30
C PHE A 155 9.42 -22.89 4.11
N SER A 156 10.40 -22.29 4.76
CA SER A 156 11.41 -22.98 5.56
C SER A 156 11.03 -23.05 7.03
N LYS A 157 11.75 -23.87 7.80
CA LYS A 157 11.67 -23.87 9.27
C LYS A 157 12.28 -22.63 9.92
N MET A 158 13.07 -21.84 9.17
CA MET A 158 13.69 -20.62 9.67
C MET A 158 12.73 -19.44 9.48
N THR A 159 12.01 -19.10 10.55
CA THR A 159 10.96 -18.05 10.52
C THR A 159 11.47 -16.63 10.26
N ASN A 160 12.78 -16.41 10.37
CA ASN A 160 13.39 -15.10 10.11
C ASN A 160 14.77 -15.20 9.46
N VAL A 161 14.78 -15.57 8.19
CA VAL A 161 16.02 -15.71 7.38
C VAL A 161 16.85 -14.43 7.36
N SER A 162 16.20 -13.26 7.34
CA SER A 162 16.89 -11.96 7.27
C SER A 162 17.72 -11.63 8.50
N HIS A 163 17.45 -12.29 9.64
CA HIS A 163 18.19 -12.13 10.89
C HIS A 163 19.29 -13.18 11.08
N SER A 164 19.46 -14.13 10.15
CA SER A 164 20.61 -15.05 10.18
C SER A 164 21.92 -14.24 10.25
N PRO A 165 22.90 -14.64 11.09
CA PRO A 165 24.21 -14.01 11.14
C PRO A 165 24.84 -13.84 9.74
N LEU A 166 24.73 -14.87 8.89
CA LEU A 166 25.25 -14.85 7.52
C LEU A 166 24.68 -13.70 6.67
N ILE A 167 23.35 -13.55 6.69
CA ILE A 167 22.66 -12.51 5.91
C ILE A 167 22.96 -11.13 6.49
N ARG A 168 23.03 -11.01 7.82
CA ARG A 168 23.32 -9.74 8.49
C ARG A 168 24.75 -9.27 8.20
N ASP A 169 25.72 -10.18 8.23
CA ASP A 169 27.12 -9.84 8.00
C ASP A 169 27.35 -9.47 6.53
N PHE A 170 26.73 -10.18 5.59
CA PHE A 170 26.69 -9.78 4.18
C PHE A 170 26.06 -8.39 3.99
N THR A 171 24.91 -8.14 4.66
CA THR A 171 24.21 -6.85 4.57
C THR A 171 25.10 -5.69 5.06
N LYS A 172 25.85 -5.90 6.13
CA LYS A 172 26.77 -4.91 6.68
C LYS A 172 27.95 -4.67 5.75
N GLY A 173 28.60 -5.75 5.27
CA GLY A 173 29.76 -5.65 4.38
C GLY A 173 29.44 -4.95 3.05
N GLU A 174 28.24 -5.16 2.53
CA GLU A 174 27.80 -4.54 1.27
C GLU A 174 27.06 -3.20 1.47
N HIS A 175 27.03 -2.65 2.68
CA HIS A 175 26.28 -1.42 3.02
C HIS A 175 24.82 -1.44 2.54
N LEU A 176 24.19 -2.63 2.50
CA LEU A 176 22.82 -2.84 2.03
C LEU A 176 21.78 -2.44 3.07
N THR A 177 22.21 -1.97 4.25
CA THR A 177 21.34 -1.28 5.18
C THR A 177 20.59 -0.18 4.45
N SER A 178 19.27 -0.16 4.56
CA SER A 178 18.47 0.95 4.06
C SER A 178 18.92 2.21 4.81
N SER A 179 19.82 3.00 4.22
CA SER A 179 20.02 4.37 4.68
C SER A 179 18.64 5.01 4.63
N SER A 180 18.12 5.44 5.78
CA SER A 180 16.87 6.17 5.93
C SER A 180 16.95 7.58 5.32
N ASN A 181 17.71 7.74 4.24
CA ASN A 181 17.93 9.02 3.63
C ASN A 181 16.59 9.50 3.08
N PRO A 182 16.10 10.65 3.57
CA PRO A 182 14.87 11.23 3.05
C PRO A 182 15.05 11.48 1.55
N ARG A 183 14.04 11.10 0.76
CA ARG A 183 14.05 11.32 -0.69
C ARG A 183 14.18 12.80 -1.04
N LEU A 184 13.61 13.66 -0.22
CA LEU A 184 13.64 15.11 -0.36
C LEU A 184 14.55 15.72 0.70
N LYS A 185 15.49 16.56 0.27
CA LYS A 185 16.35 17.35 1.17
C LYS A 185 15.70 18.66 1.59
N VAL A 186 14.87 19.22 0.70
CA VAL A 186 14.09 20.45 0.87
C VAL A 186 12.64 20.19 0.47
N VAL A 187 11.74 21.10 0.82
CA VAL A 187 10.32 21.04 0.43
C VAL A 187 9.84 22.42 -0.04
N TRP A 188 8.86 22.48 -0.94
CA TRP A 188 8.28 23.74 -1.38
C TRP A 188 7.31 24.34 -0.34
N ASN A 189 7.06 25.65 -0.43
CA ASN A 189 6.17 26.35 0.48
C ASN A 189 4.69 26.09 0.14
N LEU A 190 3.94 25.47 1.07
CA LEU A 190 2.51 25.18 0.89
C LEU A 190 1.68 26.44 0.54
N ASP A 191 2.10 27.62 0.98
CA ASP A 191 1.39 28.87 0.69
C ASP A 191 1.29 29.20 -0.78
N ILE A 192 2.24 28.76 -1.61
CA ILE A 192 2.19 28.96 -3.07
C ILE A 192 0.93 28.29 -3.64
N LEU A 193 0.63 27.06 -3.20
CA LEU A 193 -0.56 26.34 -3.62
C LEU A 193 -1.84 26.98 -3.07
N LEU A 194 -1.84 27.41 -1.81
CA LEU A 194 -3.02 28.04 -1.21
C LEU A 194 -3.34 29.38 -1.89
N GLN A 195 -2.32 30.20 -2.15
CA GLN A 195 -2.46 31.46 -2.88
C GLN A 195 -3.01 31.21 -4.28
N TYR A 196 -2.45 30.25 -5.03
CA TYR A 196 -2.94 29.84 -6.34
C TYR A 196 -4.43 29.47 -6.31
N VAL A 197 -4.86 28.69 -5.30
CA VAL A 197 -6.27 28.34 -5.12
C VAL A 197 -7.15 29.56 -4.82
N THR A 198 -6.62 30.57 -4.13
CA THR A 198 -7.40 31.79 -3.80
C THR A 198 -7.45 32.84 -4.91
N SER A 199 -6.42 32.91 -5.75
CA SER A 199 -6.28 33.92 -6.81
C SER A 199 -7.02 33.54 -8.08
N ASP A 200 -7.05 32.25 -8.40
CA ASP A 200 -7.66 31.75 -9.62
C ASP A 200 -9.14 31.41 -9.46
N SER A 201 -9.87 31.45 -10.57
CA SER A 201 -11.25 30.97 -10.67
C SER A 201 -11.28 29.58 -11.31
N PHE A 202 -11.69 28.57 -10.55
CA PHE A 202 -11.85 27.19 -11.04
C PHE A 202 -13.33 26.88 -11.27
N SER A 203 -13.73 26.76 -12.54
CA SER A 203 -15.12 26.53 -12.93
C SER A 203 -15.35 25.18 -13.61
N SER A 204 -14.33 24.60 -14.23
CA SER A 204 -14.45 23.29 -14.89
C SER A 204 -14.65 22.18 -13.86
N SER A 205 -15.44 21.15 -14.20
CA SER A 205 -15.65 20.00 -13.32
C SER A 205 -14.34 19.32 -12.93
N TYR A 206 -13.39 19.29 -13.86
CA TYR A 206 -12.05 18.79 -13.66
C TYR A 206 -11.26 19.62 -12.63
N ASP A 207 -11.24 20.95 -12.77
CA ASP A 207 -10.49 21.79 -11.83
C ASP A 207 -11.12 21.84 -10.45
N VAL A 208 -12.46 21.89 -10.34
CA VAL A 208 -13.14 21.84 -9.04
C VAL A 208 -12.84 20.53 -8.32
N GLN A 209 -12.78 19.40 -9.03
CA GLN A 209 -12.32 18.13 -8.46
C GLN A 209 -10.88 18.24 -7.93
N LEU A 210 -9.96 18.84 -8.71
CA LEU A 210 -8.56 18.96 -8.30
C LEU A 210 -8.35 19.88 -7.11
N VAL A 211 -9.07 21.00 -7.05
CA VAL A 211 -9.05 21.90 -5.88
C VAL A 211 -9.54 21.13 -4.64
N ALA A 212 -10.65 20.39 -4.74
CA ALA A 212 -11.17 19.58 -3.65
C ALA A 212 -10.15 18.52 -3.19
N ILE A 213 -9.51 17.80 -4.12
CA ILE A 213 -8.47 16.81 -3.80
C ILE A 213 -7.26 17.49 -3.13
N ALA A 214 -6.75 18.58 -3.72
CA ALA A 214 -5.55 19.26 -3.24
C ALA A 214 -5.75 19.79 -1.82
N LEU A 215 -6.87 20.47 -1.56
CA LEU A 215 -7.22 20.96 -0.22
C LEU A 215 -7.48 19.82 0.75
N LEU A 216 -8.15 18.74 0.33
CA LEU A 216 -8.34 17.58 1.20
C LEU A 216 -6.99 16.99 1.64
N VAL A 217 -6.05 16.80 0.72
CA VAL A 217 -4.70 16.30 1.03
C VAL A 217 -3.93 17.28 1.92
N ALA A 218 -4.00 18.58 1.62
CA ALA A 218 -3.32 19.63 2.38
C ALA A 218 -3.86 19.80 3.80
N TYR A 219 -5.14 19.54 4.04
CA TYR A 219 -5.73 19.69 5.39
C TYR A 219 -5.72 18.38 6.20
N THR A 220 -5.71 17.21 5.55
CA THR A 220 -5.90 15.92 6.26
C THR A 220 -4.70 14.98 6.18
N ALA A 221 -3.66 15.35 5.44
CA ALA A 221 -2.50 14.51 5.14
C ALA A 221 -2.87 13.13 4.55
N THR A 222 -4.03 13.01 3.91
CA THR A 222 -4.54 11.77 3.34
C THR A 222 -3.64 11.27 2.20
N ARG A 223 -3.35 9.97 2.21
CA ARG A 223 -2.51 9.35 1.16
C ARG A 223 -3.34 9.16 -0.12
N MET A 224 -2.71 9.18 -1.29
CA MET A 224 -3.41 8.94 -2.57
C MET A 224 -4.22 7.64 -2.59
N THR A 225 -3.69 6.56 -2.00
CA THR A 225 -4.39 5.27 -1.93
C THR A 225 -5.60 5.28 -1.01
N GLU A 226 -5.60 6.14 0.01
CA GLU A 226 -6.71 6.33 0.94
C GLU A 226 -7.75 7.26 0.34
N LEU A 227 -7.29 8.36 -0.28
CA LEU A 227 -8.10 9.31 -1.05
C LEU A 227 -8.99 8.59 -2.07
N CYS A 228 -8.40 7.75 -2.93
CA CYS A 228 -9.12 7.04 -3.99
C CYS A 228 -10.10 5.97 -3.48
N ARG A 229 -10.09 5.64 -2.18
CA ARG A 229 -11.01 4.66 -1.60
C ARG A 229 -12.28 5.27 -1.03
N PHE A 230 -12.33 6.60 -0.88
CA PHE A 230 -13.52 7.27 -0.38
C PHE A 230 -14.70 7.01 -1.32
N LYS A 231 -15.78 6.51 -0.72
CA LYS A 231 -17.08 6.38 -1.37
C LYS A 231 -17.97 7.57 -1.02
N LEU A 232 -19.00 7.79 -1.82
CA LEU A 232 -19.97 8.86 -1.58
C LEU A 232 -20.65 8.72 -0.20
N GLN A 233 -20.92 7.48 0.21
CA GLN A 233 -21.53 7.15 1.50
C GLN A 233 -20.61 7.38 2.72
N ASP A 234 -19.29 7.49 2.51
CA ASP A 234 -18.33 7.66 3.61
C ASP A 234 -18.25 9.11 4.08
N ILE A 235 -18.90 10.04 3.37
CA ILE A 235 -18.92 11.47 3.68
C ILE A 235 -20.25 11.81 4.35
N THR A 236 -20.17 12.23 5.61
CA THR A 236 -21.35 12.67 6.37
C THR A 236 -21.20 14.12 6.80
N SER A 237 -22.31 14.84 6.80
CA SER A 237 -22.38 16.21 7.32
C SER A 237 -22.38 16.18 8.85
N SER A 238 -21.69 17.14 9.45
CA SER A 238 -21.76 17.43 10.88
C SER A 238 -22.09 18.91 11.09
N ASP A 239 -22.49 19.28 12.30
CA ASP A 239 -22.87 20.66 12.63
C ASP A 239 -21.76 21.68 12.33
N SER A 240 -20.48 21.25 12.37
CA SER A 240 -19.31 22.12 12.18
C SER A 240 -18.52 21.85 10.89
N GLY A 241 -18.96 20.94 10.03
CA GLY A 241 -18.24 20.59 8.80
C GLY A 241 -18.57 19.22 8.23
N LEU A 242 -17.56 18.46 7.81
CA LEU A 242 -17.73 17.14 7.19
C LEU A 242 -16.90 16.09 7.92
N ASN A 243 -17.46 14.90 8.07
CA ASN A 243 -16.76 13.70 8.55
C ASN A 243 -16.54 12.76 7.36
N LEU A 244 -15.32 12.24 7.23
CA LEU A 244 -14.97 11.23 6.23
C LEU A 244 -14.53 9.97 6.96
N GLU A 245 -15.30 8.90 6.81
CA GLU A 245 -14.93 7.59 7.35
C GLU A 245 -13.88 6.94 6.45
N THR A 246 -12.85 6.37 7.06
CA THR A 246 -11.78 5.70 6.32
C THR A 246 -11.20 4.51 7.08
N GLU A 247 -10.68 3.56 6.30
CA GLU A 247 -10.02 2.37 6.81
C GLU A 247 -8.51 2.47 6.59
N ILE A 248 -7.75 2.39 7.69
CA ILE A 248 -6.30 2.30 7.65
C ILE A 248 -5.83 0.90 8.04
N PHE A 249 -4.91 0.35 7.25
CA PHE A 249 -4.19 -0.86 7.61
C PHE A 249 -2.97 -0.51 8.46
N LYS A 250 -3.00 -0.88 9.74
CA LYS A 250 -1.87 -0.73 10.67
C LYS A 250 -1.52 -2.08 11.27
N GLY A 251 -0.29 -2.56 11.05
CA GLY A 251 0.23 -3.79 11.67
C GLY A 251 -0.58 -5.05 11.35
N GLY A 252 -1.20 -5.13 10.17
CA GLY A 252 -2.04 -6.27 9.76
C GLY A 252 -3.50 -6.20 10.24
N LYS A 253 -3.89 -5.14 10.95
CA LYS A 253 -5.28 -4.88 11.35
C LYS A 253 -5.88 -3.73 10.56
N ILE A 254 -7.17 -3.82 10.26
CA ILE A 254 -7.98 -2.72 9.74
C ILE A 254 -8.45 -1.91 10.94
N VAL A 255 -8.20 -0.61 10.92
CA VAL A 255 -8.67 0.34 11.92
C VAL A 255 -9.57 1.35 11.20
N GLN A 256 -10.80 1.49 11.69
CA GLN A 256 -11.73 2.54 11.25
C GLN A 256 -11.30 3.87 11.89
N GLU A 257 -11.24 4.91 11.09
CA GLU A 257 -10.85 6.26 11.49
C GLU A 257 -11.78 7.27 10.85
N THR A 258 -12.13 8.32 11.60
CA THR A 258 -12.95 9.42 11.10
C THR A 258 -12.08 10.66 10.91
N ILE A 259 -11.97 11.15 9.68
CA ILE A 259 -11.31 12.42 9.38
C ILE A 259 -12.36 13.54 9.50
N ARG A 260 -12.13 14.46 10.43
CA ARG A 260 -13.03 15.60 10.68
C ARG A 260 -12.51 16.85 10.00
N LEU A 261 -13.23 17.34 9.01
CA LEU A 261 -12.99 18.62 8.35
C LEU A 261 -13.87 19.70 8.99
N ARG A 262 -13.25 20.78 9.47
CA ARG A 262 -13.98 21.94 9.98
C ARG A 262 -14.24 22.94 8.86
N ARG A 263 -15.44 23.52 8.87
CA ARG A 263 -15.77 24.64 8.00
C ARG A 263 -15.10 25.92 8.53
N HIS A 264 -14.60 26.73 7.61
CA HIS A 264 -14.13 28.09 7.88
C HIS A 264 -14.38 28.98 6.66
N GLU A 265 -14.23 30.30 6.81
CA GLU A 265 -14.64 31.29 5.80
C GLU A 265 -13.61 31.55 4.69
N SER A 266 -12.36 31.12 4.87
CA SER A 266 -11.32 31.26 3.83
C SER A 266 -11.69 30.50 2.54
N LYS A 267 -11.33 31.08 1.38
CA LYS A 267 -11.49 30.47 0.04
C LYS A 267 -10.83 29.08 -0.08
N CYS A 268 -9.82 28.78 0.75
CA CYS A 268 -9.19 27.46 0.81
C CYS A 268 -9.93 26.45 1.71
N CYS A 269 -11.19 26.70 2.07
CA CYS A 269 -11.95 25.82 2.95
C CYS A 269 -12.17 24.43 2.32
N PRO A 270 -11.62 23.36 2.90
CA PRO A 270 -11.74 22.02 2.34
C PRO A 270 -13.20 21.54 2.34
N VAL A 271 -14.02 21.99 3.31
CA VAL A 271 -15.46 21.69 3.35
C VAL A 271 -16.20 22.34 2.18
N GLN A 272 -15.91 23.60 1.87
CA GLN A 272 -16.56 24.29 0.76
C GLN A 272 -16.13 23.68 -0.58
N ALA A 273 -14.84 23.42 -0.77
CA ALA A 273 -14.32 22.80 -1.98
C ALA A 273 -14.89 21.39 -2.20
N LEU A 274 -14.97 20.58 -1.15
CA LEU A 274 -15.55 19.24 -1.24
C LEU A 274 -17.05 19.27 -1.56
N ASN A 275 -17.81 20.19 -0.96
CA ASN A 275 -19.22 20.37 -1.29
C ASN A 275 -19.44 20.86 -2.73
N ALA A 276 -18.60 21.77 -3.22
CA ALA A 276 -18.64 22.23 -4.61
C ALA A 276 -18.42 21.06 -5.58
N TRP A 277 -17.41 20.22 -5.30
CA TRP A 277 -17.17 19.02 -6.07
C TRP A 277 -18.33 18.02 -5.97
N LEU A 278 -18.87 17.73 -4.78
CA LEU A 278 -20.00 16.83 -4.60
C LEU A 278 -21.24 17.26 -5.40
N ASN A 279 -21.49 18.57 -5.48
CA ASN A 279 -22.60 19.11 -6.28
C ASN A 279 -22.39 18.89 -7.78
N ILE A 280 -21.18 19.12 -8.29
CA ILE A 280 -20.85 18.82 -9.70
C ILE A 280 -20.93 17.31 -9.96
N ARG A 281 -20.38 16.50 -9.05
CA ARG A 281 -20.31 15.05 -9.15
C ARG A 281 -21.68 14.38 -9.27
N LYS A 282 -22.72 14.93 -8.61
CA LYS A 282 -24.11 14.48 -8.73
C LYS A 282 -24.67 14.62 -10.14
N ASN A 283 -24.20 15.61 -10.90
CA ASN A 283 -24.66 15.89 -12.27
C ASN A 283 -23.90 15.09 -13.34
N ILE A 284 -22.80 14.42 -12.97
CA ILE A 284 -22.04 13.55 -13.87
C ILE A 284 -22.74 12.20 -13.93
N LYS A 285 -23.24 11.82 -15.12
CA LYS A 285 -23.95 10.56 -15.39
C LYS A 285 -23.02 9.34 -15.38
N VAL A 286 -22.49 9.01 -14.19
CA VAL A 286 -21.61 7.86 -13.95
C VAL A 286 -22.08 7.13 -12.68
N GLU A 287 -22.53 5.89 -12.85
CA GLU A 287 -23.03 4.99 -11.79
C GLU A 287 -21.89 4.33 -11.00
N LEU A 288 -20.99 5.13 -10.45
CA LEU A 288 -19.94 4.65 -9.56
C LEU A 288 -20.15 5.25 -8.16
N ASN A 289 -19.99 4.43 -7.12
CA ASN A 289 -20.06 4.91 -5.72
C ASN A 289 -18.75 5.57 -5.26
N THR A 290 -17.82 5.85 -6.17
CA THR A 290 -16.53 6.47 -5.87
C THR A 290 -16.62 7.99 -5.89
N GLN A 291 -15.87 8.63 -4.97
CA GLN A 291 -15.81 10.07 -4.81
C GLN A 291 -15.06 10.76 -5.96
N TRP A 292 -14.02 10.12 -6.49
CA TRP A 292 -13.08 10.74 -7.44
C TRP A 292 -13.13 10.02 -8.77
N LEU A 293 -13.24 10.79 -9.85
CA LEU A 293 -13.40 10.27 -11.19
C LEU A 293 -12.23 10.66 -12.09
N ASP A 294 -11.86 9.71 -12.95
CA ASP A 294 -11.32 10.04 -14.26
C ASP A 294 -12.52 10.41 -15.15
N ILE A 295 -12.84 11.72 -15.18
CA ILE A 295 -14.05 12.26 -15.81
C ILE A 295 -14.07 11.94 -17.31
N GLU A 296 -12.92 12.04 -17.97
CA GLU A 296 -12.77 11.80 -19.41
C GLU A 296 -13.07 10.33 -19.75
N ASN A 297 -12.50 9.40 -18.98
CA ASN A 297 -12.66 7.97 -19.21
C ASN A 297 -13.86 7.35 -18.46
N LYS A 298 -14.67 8.17 -17.77
CA LYS A 298 -15.85 7.76 -17.00
C LYS A 298 -15.60 6.58 -16.05
N LYS A 299 -14.44 6.55 -15.40
CA LYS A 299 -14.02 5.47 -14.50
C LYS A 299 -13.58 6.01 -13.15
N GLU A 300 -13.44 5.10 -12.19
CA GLU A 300 -12.88 5.41 -10.89
C GLU A 300 -11.43 5.91 -11.02
N ALA A 301 -11.10 6.98 -10.28
CA ALA A 301 -9.76 7.53 -10.29
C ALA A 301 -8.79 6.62 -9.53
N ALA A 302 -7.80 6.07 -10.24
CA ALA A 302 -6.73 5.31 -9.63
C ALA A 302 -5.74 6.22 -8.85
N PRO A 303 -5.04 5.71 -7.82
CA PRO A 303 -4.06 6.50 -7.06
C PRO A 303 -2.95 7.12 -7.92
N SER A 304 -2.49 6.40 -8.95
CA SER A 304 -1.50 6.91 -9.92
C SER A 304 -2.06 8.04 -10.77
N PHE A 305 -3.33 7.94 -11.16
CA PHE A 305 -4.03 9.00 -11.88
C PHE A 305 -4.14 10.25 -11.02
N CYS A 306 -4.70 10.16 -9.80
CA CYS A 306 -4.79 11.30 -8.87
C CYS A 306 -3.41 11.93 -8.60
N SER A 307 -2.38 11.12 -8.39
CA SER A 307 -1.01 11.60 -8.20
C SER A 307 -0.50 12.39 -9.41
N LYS A 308 -0.77 11.92 -10.64
CA LYS A 308 -0.39 12.62 -11.87
C LYS A 308 -1.16 13.94 -12.01
N GLN A 309 -2.47 13.93 -11.80
CA GLN A 309 -3.29 15.14 -11.92
C GLN A 309 -2.89 16.20 -10.90
N LEU A 310 -2.64 15.80 -9.64
CA LEU A 310 -2.12 16.72 -8.62
C LEU A 310 -0.72 17.24 -8.96
N THR A 311 0.14 16.42 -9.56
CA THR A 311 1.48 16.86 -10.00
C THR A 311 1.35 17.96 -11.06
N ASN A 312 0.45 17.79 -12.02
CA ASN A 312 0.17 18.84 -13.01
C ASN A 312 -0.45 20.08 -12.35
N PHE A 313 -1.33 19.90 -11.37
CA PHE A 313 -1.96 21.01 -10.64
C PHE A 313 -0.93 21.87 -9.88
N ILE A 314 -0.02 21.26 -9.12
CA ILE A 314 1.01 22.02 -8.39
C ILE A 314 1.99 22.71 -9.35
N ARG A 315 2.27 22.14 -10.52
CA ARG A 315 3.10 22.78 -11.54
C ARG A 315 2.43 24.01 -12.14
N ARG A 316 1.10 23.98 -12.35
CA ARG A 316 0.33 25.17 -12.75
C ARG A 316 0.42 26.29 -11.71
N ALA A 317 0.59 25.95 -10.44
CA ALA A 317 0.84 26.90 -9.35
C ALA A 317 2.30 27.40 -9.29
N GLY A 318 3.17 27.03 -10.24
CA GLY A 318 4.57 27.45 -10.28
C GLY A 318 5.52 26.60 -9.42
N ILE A 319 5.09 25.45 -8.90
CA ILE A 319 5.94 24.58 -8.08
C ILE A 319 6.87 23.76 -8.99
N GLY A 320 8.16 23.69 -8.62
CA GLY A 320 9.23 23.10 -9.41
C GLY A 320 8.98 21.66 -9.89
N GLU A 321 9.53 21.31 -11.06
CA GLU A 321 9.23 20.06 -11.78
C GLU A 321 9.60 18.78 -11.04
N HIS A 322 10.59 18.85 -10.14
CA HIS A 322 11.06 17.74 -9.29
C HIS A 322 10.06 17.35 -8.20
N TYR A 323 9.08 18.19 -7.91
CA TYR A 323 8.01 17.88 -6.97
C TYR A 323 6.83 17.18 -7.65
N THR A 324 6.12 16.38 -6.86
CA THR A 324 4.95 15.60 -7.32
C THR A 324 3.77 15.81 -6.38
N GLY A 325 2.55 15.49 -6.82
CA GLY A 325 1.33 15.64 -6.02
C GLY A 325 1.43 15.12 -4.57
N PRO A 326 1.99 13.92 -4.32
CA PRO A 326 2.21 13.42 -2.96
C PRO A 326 3.07 14.32 -2.04
N THR A 327 3.85 15.25 -2.61
CA THR A 327 4.69 16.19 -1.85
C THR A 327 3.88 17.28 -1.14
N ILE A 328 2.60 17.50 -1.50
CA ILE A 328 1.68 18.38 -0.73
C ILE A 328 1.67 17.99 0.75
N ARG A 329 1.68 16.69 1.04
CA ARG A 329 1.73 16.18 2.41
C ARG A 329 3.05 16.55 3.13
N HIS A 330 4.18 16.59 2.41
CA HIS A 330 5.45 17.03 2.98
C HIS A 330 5.43 18.54 3.29
N ALA A 331 4.91 19.35 2.37
CA ALA A 331 4.80 20.80 2.54
C ALA A 331 3.87 21.15 3.71
N MET A 332 2.74 20.44 3.81
CA MET A 332 1.77 20.52 4.91
C MET A 332 2.39 20.22 6.27
N MET A 333 3.07 19.09 6.41
CA MET A 333 3.71 18.72 7.69
C MET A 333 4.78 19.72 8.09
N THR A 334 5.57 20.19 7.10
CA THR A 334 6.59 21.20 7.33
C THR A 334 5.97 22.52 7.78
N LYS A 335 4.88 22.94 7.14
CA LYS A 335 4.14 24.14 7.53
C LYS A 335 3.60 24.03 8.96
N LEU A 336 3.03 22.90 9.35
CA LEU A 336 2.57 22.69 10.74
C LEU A 336 3.72 22.83 11.76
N ARG A 337 4.85 22.16 11.51
CA ARG A 337 6.03 22.24 12.39
C ARG A 337 6.60 23.65 12.46
N ALA A 338 6.67 24.36 11.32
CA ALA A 338 7.12 25.75 11.25
C ALA A 338 6.20 26.72 11.99
N ASN A 339 4.91 26.38 12.14
CA ASN A 339 3.93 27.15 12.92
C ASN A 339 3.81 26.66 14.37
N GLY A 340 4.83 25.97 14.90
CA GLY A 340 4.93 25.63 16.32
C GLY A 340 4.25 24.32 16.75
N ALA A 341 3.59 23.59 15.84
CA ALA A 341 2.99 22.30 16.20
C ALA A 341 4.07 21.31 16.66
N ILE A 342 3.84 20.64 17.79
CA ILE A 342 4.81 19.68 18.33
C ILE A 342 4.74 18.35 17.58
N LYS A 343 5.82 17.56 17.66
CA LYS A 343 5.94 16.26 16.96
C LYS A 343 4.74 15.35 17.21
N ALA A 344 4.29 15.25 18.47
CA ALA A 344 3.15 14.42 18.85
C ALA A 344 1.84 14.85 18.16
N GLU A 345 1.57 16.16 18.09
CA GLU A 345 0.38 16.70 17.42
C GLU A 345 0.40 16.39 15.93
N VAL A 346 1.52 16.64 15.25
CA VAL A 346 1.65 16.35 13.82
C VAL A 346 1.57 14.84 13.56
N ASN A 347 2.12 14.00 14.44
CA ASN A 347 1.99 12.54 14.36
C ASN A 347 0.52 12.11 14.45
N VAL A 348 -0.23 12.58 15.45
CA VAL A 348 -1.66 12.30 15.61
C VAL A 348 -2.43 12.79 14.39
N TRP A 349 -2.23 14.05 13.98
CA TRP A 349 -2.92 14.65 12.85
C TRP A 349 -2.72 13.87 11.54
N THR A 350 -1.50 13.37 11.33
CA THR A 350 -1.12 12.66 10.10
C THR A 350 -1.24 11.13 10.21
N ARG A 351 -1.86 10.67 11.31
CA ARG A 351 -2.16 9.26 11.63
C ARG A 351 -0.93 8.36 11.78
N HIS A 352 0.22 8.91 12.17
CA HIS A 352 1.40 8.13 12.58
C HIS A 352 1.32 7.70 14.06
N SER A 353 2.21 6.79 14.48
CA SER A 353 2.38 6.52 15.91
C SER A 353 2.83 7.81 16.62
N ILE A 354 2.27 8.08 17.79
CA ILE A 354 2.53 9.31 18.55
C ILE A 354 4.02 9.51 18.87
N THR A 355 4.74 8.41 19.11
CA THR A 355 6.18 8.39 19.39
C THR A 355 7.07 8.28 18.16
N SER A 356 6.51 8.31 16.95
CA SER A 356 7.27 8.09 15.71
C SER A 356 8.18 9.26 15.37
N ASP A 357 9.41 8.97 14.99
CA ASP A 357 10.35 9.94 14.42
C ASP A 357 10.26 10.04 12.89
N VAL A 358 9.30 9.36 12.27
CA VAL A 358 9.14 9.30 10.81
C VAL A 358 8.93 10.70 10.22
N ILE A 359 8.15 11.56 10.87
CA ILE A 359 7.88 12.91 10.35
C ILE A 359 9.16 13.74 10.33
N ASP A 360 9.86 13.85 11.45
CA ASP A 360 11.06 14.67 11.54
C ASP A 360 12.20 14.11 10.67
N THR A 361 12.30 12.78 10.55
CA THR A 361 13.31 12.13 9.71
C THR A 361 13.02 12.31 8.22
N PHE A 362 11.78 12.09 7.77
CA PHE A 362 11.47 11.94 6.35
C PHE A 362 10.64 13.06 5.71
N TYR A 363 9.86 13.81 6.50
CA TYR A 363 8.87 14.75 5.99
C TYR A 363 9.19 16.21 6.30
N PHE A 364 9.54 16.51 7.55
CA PHE A 364 9.93 17.85 7.96
C PHE A 364 11.31 18.18 7.37
N LYS A 365 11.33 19.14 6.46
CA LYS A 365 12.52 19.58 5.73
C LYS A 365 12.54 21.10 5.64
N PRO A 366 13.72 21.72 5.52
CA PRO A 366 13.80 23.15 5.24
C PRO A 366 13.02 23.48 3.97
N VAL A 367 12.33 24.61 3.99
CA VAL A 367 11.63 25.14 2.81
C VAL A 367 12.69 25.56 1.79
N GLU A 368 12.52 25.13 0.54
CA GLU A 368 13.35 25.52 -0.58
C GLU A 368 13.23 27.04 -0.77
N ARG A 369 14.38 27.69 -0.91
CA ARG A 369 14.48 29.14 -1.04
C ARG A 369 15.24 29.45 -2.31
N ASP A 370 14.70 30.37 -3.10
CA ASP A 370 15.44 30.97 -4.20
C ASP A 370 16.37 32.05 -3.62
N LEU A 371 17.65 31.70 -3.47
CA LEU A 371 18.65 32.64 -2.97
C LEU A 371 18.85 33.82 -3.93
N GLY A 372 18.62 33.64 -5.23
CA GLY A 372 18.68 34.71 -6.23
C GLY A 372 17.55 35.72 -6.04
N GLU A 373 16.32 35.25 -5.83
CA GLU A 373 15.17 36.11 -5.52
C GLU A 373 15.37 36.86 -4.19
N ILE A 374 15.90 36.19 -3.17
CA ILE A 374 16.24 36.84 -1.89
C ILE A 374 17.26 37.97 -2.11
N MET A 375 18.32 37.72 -2.88
CA MET A 375 19.32 38.74 -3.20
C MET A 375 18.73 39.89 -4.03
N ALA A 376 17.84 39.60 -4.98
CA ALA A 376 17.17 40.62 -5.79
C ALA A 376 16.27 41.51 -4.91
N ASN A 377 15.49 40.94 -3.99
CA ASN A 377 14.66 41.70 -3.06
C ASN A 377 15.48 42.57 -2.11
N ILE A 378 16.64 42.09 -1.65
CA ILE A 378 17.59 42.90 -0.87
C ILE A 378 18.09 44.08 -1.71
N SER A 379 18.48 43.85 -2.96
CA SER A 379 18.97 44.91 -3.85
C SER A 379 17.91 45.97 -4.16
N MET A 380 16.65 45.55 -4.36
CA MET A 380 15.52 46.46 -4.52
C MET A 380 15.29 47.30 -3.27
N PHE A 381 15.31 46.70 -2.08
CA PHE A 381 15.15 47.42 -0.81
C PHE A 381 16.21 48.51 -0.61
N TYR A 382 17.46 48.24 -1.00
CA TYR A 382 18.51 49.26 -1.01
C TYR A 382 18.25 50.39 -2.02
N GLN A 383 17.69 50.08 -3.20
CA GLN A 383 17.35 51.08 -4.20
C GLN A 383 16.15 51.96 -3.78
N THR A 384 15.10 51.39 -3.20
CA THR A 384 13.94 52.17 -2.72
C THR A 384 14.30 53.09 -1.56
N ASN A 385 15.18 52.65 -0.65
CA ASN A 385 15.62 53.50 0.47
C ASN A 385 16.58 54.62 0.01
N HIS A 386 17.46 54.36 -0.96
CA HIS A 386 18.29 55.42 -1.54
C HIS A 386 17.49 56.46 -2.34
N GLN A 387 16.37 56.07 -2.96
CA GLN A 387 15.47 57.06 -3.57
C GLN A 387 14.77 57.92 -2.52
N LEU A 388 14.33 57.36 -1.39
CA LEU A 388 13.73 58.13 -0.29
C LEU A 388 14.70 59.12 0.36
N ASP A 389 15.97 58.75 0.53
CA ASP A 389 17.01 59.65 1.06
C ASP A 389 17.37 60.79 0.09
N SER A 390 17.16 60.60 -1.22
CA SER A 390 17.37 61.65 -2.23
C SER A 390 16.25 62.71 -2.30
N PHE A 391 15.12 62.47 -1.62
CA PHE A 391 14.03 63.46 -1.46
C PHE A 391 14.04 64.18 -0.10
N ALA A 392 15.04 63.91 0.76
CA ALA A 392 15.26 64.71 1.97
C ALA A 392 15.84 66.08 1.59
N ASN A 393 14.94 67.07 1.56
CA ASN A 393 15.16 68.48 1.26
C ASN A 393 16.39 69.08 2.01
N PRO A 394 17.40 69.66 1.32
CA PRO A 394 18.53 70.29 1.99
C PRO A 394 18.24 71.66 2.64
N ASN A 395 17.00 72.18 2.56
CA ASN A 395 16.69 73.56 2.97
C ASN A 395 16.11 73.69 4.39
N LEU A 396 16.75 73.13 5.40
CA LEU A 396 16.48 73.46 6.81
C LEU A 396 17.78 73.55 7.61
N VAL A 397 18.45 74.70 7.49
CA VAL A 397 19.35 75.23 8.52
C VAL A 397 18.92 76.67 8.78
N TYR A 398 18.44 76.90 10.00
CA TYR A 398 18.19 78.22 10.59
C TYR A 398 19.50 78.88 11.03
#